data_AF-A0AAV0HNV6-F1
#
_entry.id   AF-A0AAV0HNV6-F1
#
_cell.length_a   1.000
_cell.length_b   1.000
_cell.length_c   1.000
_cell.angle_alpha   90.00
_cell.angle_beta   90.00
_cell.angle_gamma   90.00
#
_symmetry.space_group_name_H-M   'P 1'
#
loop_
_entity.id
_entity.type
_entity.pdbx_description
1 polymer ?
#
loop_
_entity_poly.entity_id
_entity_poly.type
_entity_poly.pdbx_seq_one_letter_code
_entity_poly.pdbx_strand_id
1 'polypeptide(L)'
;MLPEVFSGRPLFFGGPLEDGLFLVRPKGGYDKDRLARSGVFEEVMKGLYHGTKETAGCAAEMVKRNMVGVGNFRFFDGYCCWEAEQLKEEINAGYWTLAASSSSVIGLDKEASFGLWEDVSWLLGPKAVP
;
A
#
# COMPACT_ATOMS: atom_id res chain seq x y z
N MET A 1 -17.28 8.29 -0.71
CA MET A 1 -17.81 6.92 -0.65
C MET A 1 -17.07 6.12 -1.70
N LEU A 2 -16.57 4.93 -1.38
CA LEU A 2 -15.89 4.09 -2.38
C LEU A 2 -16.89 3.63 -3.46
N PRO A 3 -16.46 3.50 -4.73
CA PRO A 3 -17.29 2.94 -5.80
C PRO A 3 -17.84 1.55 -5.46
N GLU A 4 -19.04 1.23 -5.92
CA GLU A 4 -19.75 -0.05 -5.65
C GLU A 4 -18.94 -1.29 -6.01
N VAL A 5 -18.07 -1.21 -7.03
CA VAL A 5 -17.18 -2.31 -7.44
C VAL A 5 -16.21 -2.75 -6.34
N PHE A 6 -15.96 -1.90 -5.34
CA PHE A 6 -15.13 -2.18 -4.18
C PHE A 6 -15.96 -2.51 -2.93
N SER A 7 -17.28 -2.65 -3.06
CA SER A 7 -18.15 -3.06 -1.95
C SER A 7 -17.70 -4.41 -1.37
N GLY A 8 -17.66 -4.49 -0.04
CA GLY A 8 -17.20 -5.69 0.68
C GLY A 8 -15.69 -5.85 0.77
N ARG A 9 -14.88 -4.94 0.22
CA ARG A 9 -13.42 -4.97 0.42
C ARG A 9 -13.04 -4.52 1.83
N PRO A 10 -12.07 -5.17 2.47
CA PRO A 10 -11.59 -4.74 3.78
C PRO A 10 -11.01 -3.32 3.72
N LEU A 11 -11.40 -2.51 4.69
CA LEU A 11 -10.83 -1.20 4.95
C LEU A 11 -9.87 -1.32 6.13
N PHE A 12 -8.59 -0.99 5.90
CA PHE A 12 -7.55 -1.06 6.91
C PHE A 12 -7.37 0.29 7.59
N PHE A 13 -7.03 0.32 8.87
CA PHE A 13 -6.64 1.56 9.52
C PHE A 13 -5.23 1.94 9.06
N GLY A 14 -5.12 3.05 8.34
CA GLY A 14 -3.84 3.56 7.83
C GLY A 14 -3.18 4.56 8.77
N GLY A 15 -3.95 5.25 9.62
CA GLY A 15 -3.43 6.10 10.67
C GLY A 15 -4.43 7.13 11.18
N PRO A 16 -4.01 7.97 12.14
CA PRO A 16 -4.91 8.86 12.88
C PRO A 16 -5.36 10.10 12.09
N LEU A 17 -4.69 10.46 10.98
CA LEU A 17 -5.09 11.59 10.15
C LEU A 17 -6.15 11.16 9.14
N GLU A 18 -7.23 11.92 9.03
CA GLU A 18 -8.37 11.60 8.16
C GLU A 18 -8.03 11.78 6.68
N ASP A 19 -8.06 10.68 5.91
CA ASP A 19 -8.05 10.68 4.45
C ASP A 19 -8.50 9.30 3.90
N GLY A 20 -8.85 9.21 2.63
CA GLY A 20 -9.15 7.95 1.95
C GLY A 20 -8.06 7.58 0.97
N LEU A 21 -7.30 6.53 1.28
CA LEU A 21 -6.17 6.10 0.46
C LEU A 21 -6.35 4.67 -0.04
N PHE A 22 -5.71 4.35 -1.15
CA PHE A 22 -5.57 2.96 -1.57
C PHE A 22 -4.22 2.68 -2.19
N LEU A 23 -3.78 1.43 -2.03
CA LEU A 23 -2.64 0.87 -2.73
C LEU A 23 -3.14 -0.08 -3.82
N VAL A 24 -2.46 -0.06 -4.96
CA VAL A 24 -2.72 -0.97 -6.06
C VAL A 24 -1.41 -1.59 -6.56
N ARG A 25 -1.45 -2.92 -6.71
CA ARG A 25 -0.35 -3.69 -7.30
C ARG A 25 -0.87 -4.47 -8.50
N PRO A 26 -0.62 -4.01 -9.74
CA PRO A 26 -0.99 -4.77 -10.93
C PRO A 26 -0.25 -6.12 -10.93
N LYS A 27 -0.95 -7.19 -11.29
CA LYS A 27 -0.29 -8.46 -11.59
C LYS A 27 0.62 -8.24 -12.80
N GLY A 28 1.83 -8.81 -12.77
CA GLY A 28 2.89 -8.50 -13.74
C GLY A 28 2.47 -8.65 -15.20
N GLY A 29 3.22 -8.02 -16.12
CA GLY A 29 2.96 -8.05 -17.56
C GLY A 29 2.34 -6.74 -18.08
N TYR A 30 1.47 -6.86 -19.09
CA TYR A 30 0.90 -5.74 -19.85
C TYR A 30 0.18 -4.70 -18.97
N ASP A 31 -0.46 -5.15 -17.89
CA ASP A 31 -1.24 -4.30 -16.99
C ASP A 31 -0.37 -3.35 -16.16
N LYS A 32 0.83 -3.80 -15.76
CA LYS A 32 1.81 -2.96 -15.05
C LYS A 32 2.27 -1.80 -15.93
N ASP A 33 2.57 -2.08 -17.19
CA ASP A 33 3.04 -1.04 -18.13
C ASP A 33 1.92 -0.06 -18.49
N ARG A 34 0.67 -0.52 -18.56
CA ARG A 34 -0.49 0.38 -18.77
C ARG A 34 -0.73 1.29 -17.58
N LEU A 35 -0.64 0.76 -16.37
CA LEU A 35 -0.85 1.54 -15.15
C LEU A 35 0.22 2.62 -15.01
N ALA A 36 1.49 2.23 -15.19
CA ALA A 36 2.62 3.17 -15.17
C ALA A 36 2.47 4.27 -16.24
N ARG A 37 2.05 3.90 -17.46
CA ARG A 37 1.80 4.88 -18.54
C ARG A 37 0.58 5.77 -18.33
N SER A 38 -0.39 5.33 -17.52
CA SER A 38 -1.63 6.08 -17.33
C SER A 38 -1.42 7.39 -16.57
N GLY A 39 -0.40 7.46 -15.70
CA GLY A 39 -0.12 8.62 -14.86
C GLY A 39 -1.23 8.93 -13.83
N VAL A 40 -2.24 8.07 -13.71
CA VAL A 40 -3.41 8.30 -12.85
C VAL A 40 -3.07 8.08 -11.37
N PHE A 41 -2.13 7.18 -11.08
CA PHE A 41 -1.69 6.85 -9.73
C PHE A 41 -0.20 7.11 -9.60
N GLU A 42 0.22 7.49 -8.39
CA GLU A 42 1.59 7.82 -8.08
C GLU A 42 2.36 6.57 -7.63
N GLU A 43 3.53 6.32 -8.22
CA GLU A 43 4.36 5.17 -7.89
C GLU A 43 5.09 5.40 -6.57
N VAL A 44 4.73 4.64 -5.53
CA VAL A 44 5.39 4.67 -4.22
C VAL A 44 6.74 3.94 -4.28
N MET A 45 6.73 2.82 -4.99
CA MET A 45 7.91 2.01 -5.28
C MET A 45 7.63 1.14 -6.50
N LYS A 46 8.68 0.55 -7.10
CA LYS A 46 8.55 -0.22 -8.34
C LYS A 46 7.39 -1.24 -8.31
N GLY A 47 6.36 -0.98 -9.11
CA GLY A 47 5.18 -1.84 -9.25
C GLY A 47 4.16 -1.76 -8.11
N LEU A 48 4.21 -0.72 -7.28
CA LEU A 48 3.22 -0.38 -6.27
C LEU A 48 2.85 1.08 -6.41
N TYR A 49 1.55 1.33 -6.58
CA TYR A 49 1.03 2.66 -6.82
C TYR A 49 0.02 3.01 -5.73
N HIS A 50 -0.09 4.29 -5.42
CA HIS A 50 -1.09 4.81 -4.51
C HIS A 50 -2.03 5.79 -5.22
N GLY A 51 -3.26 5.83 -4.72
CA GLY A 51 -4.25 6.80 -5.11
C GLY A 51 -5.09 7.21 -3.91
N THR A 52 -5.89 8.25 -4.11
CA THR A 52 -6.72 8.88 -3.09
C THR A 52 -8.20 8.64 -3.40
N LYS A 53 -9.07 9.07 -2.50
CA LYS A 53 -10.53 9.03 -2.68
C LYS A 53 -10.98 9.70 -3.98
N GLU A 54 -10.28 10.74 -4.43
CA GLU A 54 -10.56 11.49 -5.66
C GLU A 54 -10.28 10.63 -6.91
N THR A 55 -9.26 9.77 -6.86
CA THR A 55 -8.89 8.90 -7.99
C THR A 55 -9.54 7.51 -7.94
N ALA A 56 -10.34 7.23 -6.89
CA ALA A 56 -11.06 5.96 -6.74
C ALA A 56 -12.04 5.68 -7.90
N GLY A 57 -12.61 6.72 -8.52
CA GLY A 57 -13.44 6.56 -9.73
C GLY A 57 -12.64 5.99 -10.90
N CYS A 58 -11.40 6.44 -11.09
CA CYS A 58 -10.50 5.89 -12.11
C CYS A 58 -10.11 4.44 -11.79
N ALA A 59 -9.87 4.12 -10.51
CA ALA A 59 -9.62 2.75 -10.08
C ALA A 59 -10.81 1.83 -10.45
N ALA A 60 -12.04 2.27 -10.23
CA ALA A 60 -13.23 1.52 -10.60
C ALA A 60 -13.33 1.29 -12.12
N GLU A 61 -13.01 2.31 -12.93
CA GLU A 61 -12.98 2.16 -14.38
C GLU A 61 -11.91 1.16 -14.86
N MET A 62 -10.75 1.13 -14.21
CA MET A 62 -9.71 0.13 -14.52
C MET A 62 -10.16 -1.30 -14.21
N VAL A 63 -10.88 -1.49 -13.11
CA VAL A 63 -11.47 -2.79 -12.77
C VAL A 63 -12.51 -3.20 -13.82
N LYS A 64 -13.45 -2.31 -14.16
CA LYS A 64 -14.49 -2.59 -15.17
C LYS A 64 -13.91 -2.95 -16.54
N ARG A 65 -12.76 -2.36 -16.89
CA ARG A 65 -12.02 -2.65 -18.13
C ARG A 65 -11.11 -3.88 -18.03
N ASN A 66 -11.17 -4.62 -16.93
CA ASN A 66 -10.32 -5.78 -16.63
C ASN A 66 -8.81 -5.49 -16.71
N MET A 67 -8.40 -4.24 -16.47
CA MET A 67 -6.98 -3.86 -16.44
C MET A 67 -6.32 -4.23 -15.11
N VAL A 68 -7.08 -4.18 -14.02
CA VAL A 68 -6.61 -4.55 -12.69
C VAL A 68 -7.75 -5.25 -11.95
N GLY A 69 -7.48 -6.41 -11.36
CA GLY A 69 -8.49 -7.10 -10.55
C GLY A 69 -8.78 -6.37 -9.24
N VAL A 70 -10.01 -6.47 -8.74
CA VAL A 70 -10.43 -5.89 -7.43
C VAL A 70 -9.52 -6.34 -6.28
N GLY A 71 -9.08 -7.61 -6.31
CA GLY A 71 -8.18 -8.18 -5.30
C GLY A 71 -6.78 -7.56 -5.25
N ASN A 72 -6.39 -6.79 -6.27
CA ASN A 72 -5.10 -6.12 -6.32
C ASN A 72 -5.11 -4.75 -5.60
N PHE A 73 -6.27 -4.34 -5.08
CA PHE A 73 -6.44 -3.10 -4.33
C PHE A 73 -6.55 -3.37 -2.83
N ARG A 74 -5.93 -2.50 -2.05
CA ARG A 74 -6.11 -2.42 -0.59
C ARG A 74 -6.44 -0.99 -0.20
N PHE A 75 -7.48 -0.81 0.60
CA PHE A 75 -8.00 0.48 1.02
C PHE A 75 -7.60 0.78 2.45
N PHE A 76 -7.27 2.03 2.71
CA PHE A 76 -6.85 2.53 4.00
C PHE A 76 -7.70 3.73 4.39
N ASP A 77 -8.13 3.74 5.65
CA ASP A 77 -8.74 4.87 6.32
C ASP A 77 -7.64 5.61 7.09
N GLY A 78 -7.33 6.80 6.61
CA GLY A 78 -6.30 7.67 7.14
C GLY A 78 -4.86 7.26 6.84
N TYR A 79 -3.94 8.05 7.39
CA TYR A 79 -2.50 7.84 7.29
C TYR A 79 -1.76 8.37 8.53
N CYS A 80 -0.53 7.91 8.69
CA CYS A 80 0.41 8.49 9.65
C CYS A 80 1.27 9.55 8.94
N CYS A 81 1.44 10.70 9.59
CA CYS A 81 2.38 11.72 9.18
C CYS A 81 3.41 11.89 10.29
N TRP A 82 4.63 12.18 9.88
CA TRP A 82 5.68 12.61 10.78
C TRP A 82 5.98 14.07 10.50
N GLU A 83 6.24 14.83 11.56
CA GLU A 83 6.80 16.17 11.43
C GLU A 83 8.22 16.10 10.86
N ALA A 84 8.73 17.26 10.43
CA ALA A 84 10.11 17.37 9.94
C ALA A 84 11.09 16.80 10.98
N GLU A 85 12.04 15.98 10.52
CA GLU A 85 13.03 15.24 11.32
C GLU A 85 12.50 14.21 12.35
N GLN A 86 11.21 14.21 12.70
CA GLN A 86 10.66 13.34 13.75
C GLN A 86 10.92 11.85 13.47
N LEU A 87 10.63 11.37 12.25
CA LEU A 87 10.86 9.96 11.91
C LEU A 87 12.33 9.55 12.07
N LYS A 88 13.24 10.45 11.70
CA LYS A 88 14.69 10.21 11.81
C LYS A 88 15.14 10.17 13.26
N GLU A 89 14.61 11.06 14.10
CA GLU A 89 14.87 11.05 15.54
C GLU A 89 14.33 9.78 16.20
N GLU A 90 13.13 9.33 15.83
CA GLU A 90 12.54 8.10 16.36
C GLU A 90 13.32 6.84 15.94
N ILE A 91 13.85 6.80 14.71
CA ILE A 91 14.78 5.75 14.27
C ILE A 91 16.06 5.77 15.10
N ASN A 92 16.67 6.94 15.31
CA ASN A 92 17.91 7.08 16.08
C ASN A 92 17.72 6.73 17.57
N ALA A 93 16.53 6.98 18.12
CA ALA A 93 16.15 6.59 19.47
C ALA A 93 15.79 5.10 19.61
N GLY A 94 15.76 4.34 18.50
CA GLY A 94 15.51 2.91 18.49
C GLY A 94 14.03 2.52 18.55
N TYR A 95 13.09 3.46 18.37
CA TYR A 95 11.66 3.15 18.30
C TYR A 95 11.30 2.41 17.01
N TRP A 96 11.98 2.71 15.90
CA TRP A 96 11.77 2.08 14.61
C TRP A 96 13.00 1.30 14.14
N THR A 97 12.75 0.16 13.49
CA THR A 97 13.79 -0.59 12.76
C THR A 97 13.55 -0.42 11.27
N LEU A 98 14.55 0.08 10.54
CA LEU A 98 14.48 0.23 9.08
C LEU A 98 14.61 -1.13 8.40
N ALA A 99 13.67 -1.42 7.49
CA ALA A 99 13.66 -2.62 6.67
C ALA A 99 13.59 -2.23 5.19
N ALA A 100 14.42 -2.85 4.35
CA ALA A 100 14.27 -2.72 2.91
C ALA A 100 12.96 -3.38 2.47
N SER A 101 12.11 -2.62 1.79
CA SER A 101 10.82 -3.12 1.31
C SER A 101 10.86 -3.41 -0.19
N SER A 102 9.96 -4.29 -0.63
CA SER A 102 9.63 -4.49 -2.04
C SER A 102 8.12 -4.65 -2.17
N SER A 103 7.56 -4.42 -3.36
CA SER A 103 6.12 -4.57 -3.59
C SER A 103 5.61 -5.99 -3.28
N SER A 104 6.48 -7.01 -3.32
CA SER A 104 6.19 -8.38 -2.89
C SER A 104 5.97 -8.57 -1.39
N VAL A 105 6.58 -7.72 -0.56
CA VAL A 105 6.46 -7.81 0.90
C VAL A 105 5.15 -7.19 1.40
N ILE A 106 4.61 -6.20 0.68
CA ILE A 106 3.42 -5.42 1.12
C ILE A 106 2.11 -6.24 1.11
N GLY A 107 2.17 -7.50 0.68
CA GLY A 107 1.17 -8.53 1.02
C GLY A 107 -0.25 -8.22 0.53
N LEU A 108 -0.42 -7.40 -0.51
CA LEU A 108 -1.73 -6.99 -1.05
C LEU A 108 -2.58 -8.17 -1.53
N ASP A 109 -1.92 -9.28 -1.83
CA ASP A 109 -2.51 -10.52 -2.34
C ASP A 109 -3.12 -11.39 -1.22
N LYS A 110 -2.83 -11.07 0.06
CA LYS A 110 -3.38 -11.75 1.24
C LYS A 110 -4.61 -10.96 1.74
N GLU A 111 -5.76 -11.62 1.81
CA GLU A 111 -7.02 -11.02 2.31
C GLU A 111 -6.98 -10.66 3.80
N ALA A 112 -6.07 -11.29 4.55
CA ALA A 112 -5.86 -11.03 5.97
C ALA A 112 -4.43 -10.51 6.19
N SER A 113 -4.30 -9.43 6.97
CA SER A 113 -3.01 -8.83 7.37
C SER A 113 -2.26 -9.66 8.43
N PHE A 114 -2.82 -10.77 8.89
CA PHE A 114 -2.15 -11.69 9.81
C PHE A 114 -0.87 -12.22 9.14
N GLY A 115 0.26 -12.05 9.80
CA GLY A 115 1.54 -12.52 9.30
C GLY A 115 2.44 -11.45 8.68
N LEU A 116 1.97 -10.23 8.38
CA LEU A 116 2.87 -9.25 7.74
C LEU A 116 4.01 -8.84 8.69
N TRP A 117 3.69 -8.64 9.97
CA TRP A 117 4.71 -8.32 10.97
C TRP A 117 5.69 -9.49 11.16
N GLU A 118 5.20 -10.73 11.17
CA GLU A 118 5.99 -11.93 11.28
C GLU A 118 6.87 -12.14 10.04
N ASP A 119 6.33 -11.95 8.84
CA ASP A 119 7.03 -12.03 7.55
C ASP A 119 8.18 -11.01 7.51
N VAL A 120 7.90 -9.76 7.88
CA VAL A 120 8.92 -8.69 7.92
C VAL A 120 9.96 -8.94 9.01
N SER A 121 9.53 -9.36 10.20
CA SER A 121 10.43 -9.68 11.32
C SER A 121 11.37 -10.82 10.97
N TRP A 122 10.86 -11.84 10.27
CA TRP A 122 11.66 -12.95 9.76
C TRP A 122 12.70 -12.49 8.73
N LEU A 123 12.31 -11.60 7.80
CA LEU A 123 13.21 -11.06 6.78
C LEU A 123 14.35 -10.21 7.35
N LEU A 124 14.12 -9.54 8.48
CA LEU A 124 15.15 -8.77 9.17
C LEU A 124 16.20 -9.65 9.87
N GLY A 125 15.89 -10.94 10.08
CA GLY A 125 16.74 -11.87 10.81
C GLY A 125 16.83 -11.56 12.31
N PRO A 126 17.60 -12.35 13.08
CA PRO A 126 17.84 -12.05 14.48
C PRO A 126 18.54 -10.69 14.60
N LYS A 127 17.96 -9.76 15.37
CA LYS A 127 18.59 -8.49 15.70
C LYS A 127 19.95 -8.79 16.35
N ALA A 128 21.04 -8.34 15.75
CA ALA A 128 22.30 -8.21 16.45
C ALA A 128 22.06 -7.19 17.57
N VAL A 129 21.92 -7.67 18.79
CA VAL A 129 21.87 -6.83 19.98
C VAL A 129 23.29 -6.27 20.14
N PRO A 130 23.48 -4.93 20.10
CA PRO A 130 24.78 -4.35 20.43
C PRO A 130 25.14 -4.58 21.90
#